data_AF-A0A3G1J1C6-F1
#
_entry.id   AF-A0A3G1J1C6-F1
#
_cell.length_a   1.000
_cell.length_b   1.000
_cell.length_c   1.000
_cell.angle_alpha   90.00
_cell.angle_beta   90.00
_cell.angle_gamma   90.00
#
_symmetry.space_group_name_H-M   'P 1'
#
loop_
_entity.id
_entity.type
_entity.pdbx_description
1 polymer ?
#
loop_
_entity_poly.entity_id
_entity_poly.type
_entity_poly.pdbx_seq_one_letter_code
_entity_poly.pdbx_strand_id
1 'polypeptide(L)'
;MRRYRVTQRPPEWRQELQRTEDGNPPVVRPWVIFDGAMKGYCALPDDGDPSTLMPLEWVTQHGAQAWLMRCYRTWGEVPLVGGGAVPYNVARERVGR
;
A
#
# COMPACT_ATOMS: atom_id res chain seq x y z
N MET A 1 -13.59 8.19 12.69
CA MET A 1 -12.60 8.61 11.68
C MET A 1 -11.99 7.36 11.04
N ARG A 2 -11.72 7.34 9.73
CA ARG A 2 -11.05 6.20 9.07
C ARG A 2 -9.57 6.21 9.44
N ARG A 3 -9.05 5.10 9.98
CA ARG A 3 -7.69 4.94 10.47
C ARG A 3 -6.63 5.14 9.38
N TYR A 4 -6.89 4.63 8.18
CA TYR A 4 -5.97 4.69 7.06
C TYR A 4 -6.44 5.69 5.99
N ARG A 5 -5.50 6.43 5.40
CA ARG A 5 -5.75 7.40 4.31
C ARG A 5 -4.75 7.23 3.17
N VAL A 6 -5.25 7.30 1.94
CA VAL A 6 -4.40 7.39 0.74
C VAL A 6 -3.96 8.84 0.58
N THR A 7 -2.66 9.06 0.41
CA THR A 7 -2.06 10.38 0.22
C THR A 7 -0.88 10.29 -0.74
N GLN A 8 -0.36 11.43 -1.20
CA GLN A 8 0.87 11.46 -2.00
C GLN A 8 2.08 11.39 -1.07
N ARG A 9 3.14 10.70 -1.51
CA ARG A 9 4.42 10.65 -0.80
C ARG A 9 4.91 12.08 -0.50
N PRO A 10 5.29 12.37 0.75
CA PRO A 10 5.79 13.69 1.10
C PRO A 10 7.08 14.03 0.35
N PRO A 11 7.26 15.31 -0.05
CA PRO A 11 8.45 15.74 -0.78
C PRO A 11 9.75 15.62 0.03
N GLU A 12 9.69 15.57 1.35
CA GLU A 12 10.86 15.42 2.24
C GLU A 12 11.48 14.02 2.19
N TRP A 13 10.77 13.00 1.70
CA TRP A 13 11.33 11.68 1.41
C TRP A 13 12.27 11.68 0.17
N ARG A 14 12.64 12.86 -0.35
CA ARG A 14 13.50 13.10 -1.53
C ARG A 14 14.99 12.89 -1.33
N GLN A 15 15.51 12.74 -0.11
CA GLN A 15 16.97 12.66 0.08
C GLN A 15 17.61 11.49 -0.70
N GLU A 16 16.83 10.53 -1.16
CA GLU A 16 17.28 9.37 -1.95
C GLU A 16 17.19 9.56 -3.48
N LEU A 17 16.58 10.63 -3.99
CA LEU A 17 16.38 10.87 -5.44
C LEU A 17 16.99 12.19 -5.94
N GLN A 18 17.91 12.79 -5.19
CA GLN A 18 18.72 13.92 -5.68
C GLN A 18 19.76 13.46 -6.70
N ARG A 19 19.28 13.01 -7.87
CA ARG A 19 20.06 12.98 -9.10
C ARG A 19 19.14 13.12 -10.29
N THR A 20 18.52 14.28 -10.40
CA THR A 20 17.89 14.72 -11.64
C THR A 20 18.35 16.14 -11.90
N GLU A 21 19.65 16.24 -12.18
CA GLU A 21 20.20 17.33 -12.99
C GLU A 21 19.56 17.24 -14.39
N ASP A 22 19.27 18.40 -14.96
CA ASP A 22 18.89 18.66 -16.36
C ASP A 22 17.58 18.02 -16.91
N GLY A 23 16.54 18.84 -17.05
CA GLY A 23 15.45 18.61 -18.02
C GLY A 23 14.44 17.50 -17.71
N ASN A 24 14.40 16.98 -16.48
CA ASN A 24 13.61 15.79 -16.16
C ASN A 24 12.09 16.08 -16.04
N PRO A 25 11.20 15.21 -16.55
CA PRO A 25 9.74 15.36 -16.46
C PRO A 25 9.26 15.46 -15.00
N PRO A 26 8.02 15.96 -14.76
CA PRO A 26 7.50 16.13 -13.41
C PRO A 26 7.67 14.84 -12.60
N VAL A 27 8.33 14.95 -11.45
CA VAL A 27 8.49 13.85 -10.50
C VAL A 27 7.09 13.36 -10.13
N VAL A 28 6.65 12.26 -10.74
CA VAL A 28 5.39 11.61 -10.41
C VAL A 28 5.57 11.06 -9.00
N ARG A 29 4.95 11.74 -8.02
CA ARG A 29 5.03 11.30 -6.63
C ARG A 29 4.16 10.06 -6.47
N PRO A 30 4.70 8.96 -5.92
CA PRO A 30 3.90 7.79 -5.66
C PRO A 30 2.83 8.11 -4.62
N TRP A 31 1.74 7.36 -4.68
CA TRP A 31 0.71 7.32 -3.67
C TRP A 31 1.11 6.34 -2.58
N VAL A 32 0.79 6.67 -1.34
CA VAL A 32 1.11 5.89 -0.13
C VAL A 32 -0.12 5.82 0.76
N ILE A 33 -0.11 4.90 1.72
CA ILE A 33 -1.16 4.78 2.73
C ILE A 33 -0.58 5.17 4.08
N PHE A 34 -1.21 6.15 4.73
CA PHE A 34 -0.84 6.60 6.06
C PHE A 34 -1.79 5.99 7.11
N ASP A 35 -1.22 5.35 8.13
CA ASP A 35 -1.91 4.89 9.34
C ASP A 35 -1.91 6.01 10.39
N GLY A 36 -3.10 6.56 10.66
CA GLY A 36 -3.29 7.62 11.64
C GLY A 36 -3.07 7.21 13.09
N ALA A 37 -3.17 5.92 13.43
CA ALA A 37 -2.92 5.40 14.77
C ALA A 37 -1.42 5.26 15.05
N MET A 38 -0.68 4.71 14.09
CA MET A 38 0.77 4.53 14.19
C MET A 38 1.57 5.79 13.83
N LYS A 39 0.89 6.82 13.28
CA LYS A 39 1.53 8.03 12.72
C LYS A 39 2.62 7.70 11.69
N GLY A 40 2.42 6.63 10.93
CA GLY A 40 3.39 6.09 9.98
C GLY A 40 2.75 5.66 8.66
N TYR A 41 3.58 5.32 7.68
CA TYR A 41 3.11 4.80 6.39
C TYR A 41 3.11 3.28 6.41
N CYS A 42 2.18 2.67 5.68
CA CYS A 42 2.17 1.24 5.48
C CYS A 42 3.44 0.82 4.72
N ALA A 43 4.14 -0.16 5.25
CA ALA A 43 5.40 -0.67 4.73
C ALA A 43 5.42 -2.21 4.85
N LEU A 44 6.23 -2.85 4.02
CA LEU A 44 6.56 -4.26 4.14
C LEU A 44 8.04 -4.41 4.53
N PRO A 45 8.43 -5.48 5.24
CA PRO A 45 9.83 -5.85 5.36
C PRO A 45 10.46 -5.99 3.98
N ASP A 46 11.70 -5.52 3.82
CA ASP A 46 12.48 -5.77 2.63
C ASP A 46 12.83 -7.26 2.56
N ASP A 47 12.71 -7.86 1.37
CA ASP A 47 13.02 -9.28 1.14
C ASP A 47 14.50 -9.57 1.38
N GLY A 48 15.38 -8.58 1.18
CA GLY A 48 16.82 -8.70 1.42
C GLY A 48 17.23 -8.51 2.89
N ASP A 49 16.44 -7.78 3.66
CA ASP A 49 16.69 -7.51 5.07
C ASP A 49 15.37 -7.24 5.80
N PRO A 50 14.86 -8.20 6.60
CA PRO A 50 13.58 -8.05 7.28
C PRO A 50 13.60 -6.98 8.40
N SER A 51 14.77 -6.44 8.75
CA SER A 51 14.90 -5.30 9.67
C SER A 51 14.67 -3.96 8.98
N THR A 52 14.69 -3.94 7.64
CA THR A 52 14.40 -2.77 6.83
C THR A 52 12.92 -2.79 6.41
N LEU A 53 12.22 -1.66 6.56
CA LEU A 53 10.83 -1.50 6.16
C LEU A 53 10.73 -0.62 4.91
N MET A 54 10.24 -1.19 3.81
CA MET A 54 9.99 -0.48 2.57
C MET A 54 8.54 0.02 2.50
N PRO A 55 8.31 1.33 2.35
CA PRO A 55 6.96 1.87 2.16
C PRO A 55 6.26 1.25 0.96
N LEU A 56 4.96 0.99 1.11
CA LEU A 56 4.13 0.59 -0.01
C LEU A 56 3.80 1.81 -0.88
N GLU A 57 4.10 1.70 -2.17
CA GLU A 57 3.96 2.78 -3.13
C GLU A 57 3.13 2.35 -4.35
N TRP A 58 2.29 3.27 -4.82
CA TRP A 58 1.47 3.07 -6.00
C TRP A 58 1.65 4.21 -7.00
N VAL A 59 1.67 3.87 -8.28
CA VAL A 59 1.70 4.87 -9.37
C VAL A 59 0.42 5.70 -9.40
N THR A 60 -0.72 5.10 -9.04
CA THR A 60 -2.04 5.74 -9.10
C THR A 60 -2.75 5.75 -7.76
N GLN A 61 -3.54 6.80 -7.51
CA GLN A 61 -4.38 6.90 -6.32
C GLN A 61 -5.38 5.74 -6.24
N HIS A 62 -5.94 5.37 -7.40
CA HIS A 62 -6.92 4.30 -7.51
C HIS A 62 -6.33 2.95 -7.09
N GLY A 63 -5.08 2.65 -7.47
CA GLY A 63 -4.39 1.44 -7.06
C GLY A 63 -4.23 1.34 -5.54
N ALA A 64 -3.78 2.43 -4.90
CA ALA A 64 -3.65 2.50 -3.45
C ALA A 64 -5.02 2.35 -2.73
N GLN A 65 -6.07 2.98 -3.27
CA GLN A 65 -7.42 2.85 -2.73
C GLN A 65 -7.99 1.43 -2.87
N ALA A 66 -7.81 0.79 -4.02
CA ALA A 66 -8.27 -0.57 -4.26
C ALA A 66 -7.60 -1.57 -3.32
N TRP A 67 -6.28 -1.43 -3.10
CA TRP A 67 -5.55 -2.23 -2.13
C TRP A 67 -6.08 -2.02 -0.71
N LEU A 68 -6.24 -0.76 -0.28
CA LEU A 68 -6.75 -0.43 1.06
C LEU A 68 -8.17 -0.97 1.29
N MET A 69 -9.05 -0.89 0.28
CA MET A 69 -10.39 -1.47 0.34
C MET A 69 -10.36 -2.99 0.49
N ARG A 70 -9.41 -3.68 -0.16
CA ARG A 70 -9.22 -5.12 0.01
C ARG A 70 -8.78 -5.44 1.44
N CYS A 71 -7.87 -4.66 2.02
CA CYS A 71 -7.47 -4.81 3.43
C CYS A 71 -8.64 -4.64 4.39
N TYR A 72 -9.42 -3.56 4.25
CA TYR A 72 -10.61 -3.37 5.10
C TYR A 72 -11.61 -4.52 4.98
N ARG A 73 -11.79 -5.10 3.78
CA ARG A 73 -12.65 -6.28 3.59
C ARG A 73 -12.09 -7.50 4.32
N THR A 74 -10.79 -7.76 4.19
CA THR A 74 -10.11 -8.88 4.87
C THR A 74 -10.15 -8.74 6.39
N TRP A 75 -10.02 -7.52 6.92
CA TRP A 75 -10.07 -7.25 8.36
C TRP A 75 -11.50 -7.22 8.93
N GLY A 76 -12.52 -7.39 8.09
CA GLY A 76 -13.92 -7.34 8.53
C GLY A 76 -14.43 -5.92 8.84
N GLU A 77 -13.69 -4.88 8.44
CA GLU A 77 -14.03 -3.48 8.68
C GLU A 77 -14.91 -2.86 7.57
N VAL A 78 -15.21 -3.60 6.50
CA VAL A 78 -16.27 -3.26 5.53
C VAL A 78 -17.46 -4.18 5.78
N PRO A 79 -18.66 -3.64 6.11
CA PRO A 79 -19.87 -4.46 6.11
C PRO A 79 -20.01 -5.12 4.75
N LEU A 80 -20.04 -6.44 4.72
CA LEU A 80 -20.45 -7.21 3.55
C LEU A 80 -21.89 -6.79 3.26
N VAL A 81 -22.07 -5.88 2.30
CA VAL A 81 -23.41 -5.47 1.88
C VAL A 81 -24.03 -6.68 1.18
N GLY A 82 -24.97 -7.33 1.86
CA GLY A 82 -25.89 -8.30 1.27
C GLY A 82 -25.43 -9.76 1.38
N GLY A 83 -26.23 -10.54 2.09
CA GLY A 83 -26.04 -11.96 2.32
C GLY A 83 -25.80 -12.76 1.04
N GLY A 84 -24.81 -13.62 1.10
CA GLY A 84 -24.46 -14.56 0.04
C GLY A 84 -23.17 -15.24 0.42
N ALA A 85 -23.27 -16.31 1.20
CA ALA A 85 -22.16 -17.19 1.49
C ALA A 85 -21.44 -17.57 0.19
N VAL A 86 -20.14 -17.26 0.09
CA VAL A 86 -19.26 -17.96 -0.85
C VAL A 86 -18.26 -18.73 0.00
N PRO A 87 -18.32 -20.08 -0.02
CA PRO A 87 -17.45 -20.90 0.78
C PRO A 87 -16.01 -20.80 0.29
N TYR A 88 -15.11 -20.93 1.27
CA TYR A 88 -13.69 -21.19 1.12
C TYR A 88 -13.39 -22.14 -0.04
N ASN A 89 -12.64 -21.66 -1.03
CA ASN A 89 -11.75 -22.48 -1.86
C ASN A 89 -10.49 -21.62 -2.14
N VAL A 90 -9.53 -21.67 -1.22
CA VAL A 90 -8.27 -22.44 -1.36
C VAL A 90 -7.28 -21.71 -2.26
N ALA A 91 -6.55 -20.75 -1.66
CA ALA A 91 -5.25 -20.29 -2.13
C ALA A 91 -4.16 -21.24 -1.58
N ARG A 92 -4.27 -22.54 -1.90
CA ARG A 92 -3.26 -23.55 -1.59
C ARG A 92 -3.11 -24.46 -2.81
N GLU A 93 -1.86 -24.77 -3.15
CA GLU A 93 -1.37 -25.51 -4.33
C GLU A 93 -1.21 -24.62 -5.59
N ARG A 94 -0.02 -24.36 -6.15
CA ARG A 94 1.15 -25.24 -6.33
C ARG A 94 2.47 -24.43 -6.30
N VAL A 95 3.32 -24.74 -5.32
CA VAL A 95 4.79 -24.76 -5.51
C VAL A 95 5.20 -26.19 -5.18
N GLY A 96 5.71 -26.93 -6.16
CA GLY A 96 6.23 -28.28 -5.95
C GLY A 96 6.11 -29.22 -7.15
N ARG A 97 6.96 -29.05 -8.16
CA ARG A 97 7.94 -30.03 -8.63
C ARG A 97 8.71 -29.48 -9.81
#